data_AF-A0A315TWR7-F1
#
_entry.id   AF-A0A315TWR7-F1
#
_cell.length_a   1.000
_cell.length_b   1.000
_cell.length_c   1.000
_cell.angle_alpha   90.00
_cell.angle_beta   90.00
_cell.angle_gamma   90.00
#
_symmetry.space_group_name_H-M   'P 1'
#
loop_
_entity.id
_entity.type
_entity.pdbx_description
1 polymer ?
#
loop_
_entity_poly.entity_id
_entity_poly.type
_entity_poly.pdbx_seq_one_letter_code
_entity_poly.pdbx_strand_id
1 'polypeptide(L)'
;MKVSWINDKSGRAGLVAHDLEYLDAFPVVSEFWMDASPASNWADRVAVATTLVFGSHMGGRFHAPFAMSSDVAAAISRFSGNGQIVPTNVSSGAGTLTWRGGLELALETDAVMGSERINSLDATRRIGLNVVRSDIATGRLFTFDRLTLSSNAWLHAGQRAGNEQLYPFLAVAVLFAADLQVSTLVCPADAEFTDQQLASLLDLLGSVGLGLEFDRSEPGH
;
A
#
# COMPACT_ATOMS: atom_id res chain seq x y z
N MET A 1 10.68 -5.51 15.24
CA MET A 1 11.00 -5.43 13.78
C MET A 1 11.51 -4.05 13.30
N LYS A 2 12.55 -4.01 12.45
CA LYS A 2 13.02 -2.79 11.77
C LYS A 2 12.88 -2.94 10.26
N VAL A 3 12.42 -1.90 9.57
CA VAL A 3 12.29 -1.91 8.12
C VAL A 3 13.11 -0.77 7.52
N SER A 4 13.79 -1.04 6.41
CA SER A 4 14.52 -0.05 5.63
C SER A 4 13.95 0.09 4.23
N TRP A 5 13.94 1.31 3.71
CA TRP A 5 13.70 1.57 2.29
C TRP A 5 14.94 1.22 1.49
N ILE A 6 14.77 0.54 0.36
CA ILE A 6 15.87 0.18 -0.54
C ILE A 6 15.53 0.55 -1.97
N ASN A 7 16.55 0.99 -2.72
CA ASN A 7 16.49 1.28 -4.14
C ASN A 7 17.74 0.70 -4.80
N ASP A 8 17.59 0.16 -6.02
CA ASP A 8 18.74 -0.28 -6.81
C ASP A 8 19.03 0.65 -8.00
N LYS A 9 20.15 0.38 -8.69
CA LYS A 9 20.57 1.17 -9.85
C LYS A 9 19.69 0.96 -11.08
N SER A 10 18.87 -0.08 -11.11
CA SER A 10 17.94 -0.37 -12.20
C SER A 10 16.62 0.39 -12.07
N GLY A 11 16.43 1.15 -10.97
CA GLY A 11 15.22 1.93 -10.70
C GLY A 11 14.17 1.16 -9.92
N ARG A 12 14.48 -0.06 -9.45
CA ARG A 12 13.62 -0.83 -8.55
C ARG A 12 13.70 -0.25 -7.15
N ALA A 13 12.59 -0.34 -6.43
CA ALA A 13 12.44 0.20 -5.10
C ALA A 13 11.65 -0.76 -4.21
N GLY A 14 11.83 -0.64 -2.91
CA GLY A 14 11.25 -1.61 -1.99
C GLY A 14 11.48 -1.35 -0.52
N LEU A 15 11.09 -2.35 0.25
CA LEU A 15 11.19 -2.41 1.70
C LEU A 15 11.90 -3.72 2.09
N VAL A 16 12.77 -3.66 3.10
CA VAL A 16 13.39 -4.84 3.69
C VAL A 16 13.14 -4.85 5.18
N ALA A 17 12.52 -5.92 5.66
CA ALA A 17 12.40 -6.24 7.07
C ALA A 17 13.70 -6.86 7.57
N HIS A 18 14.18 -6.35 8.71
CA HIS A 18 15.35 -6.80 9.44
C HIS A 18 14.94 -7.26 10.83
N ASP A 19 15.57 -8.33 11.29
CA ASP A 19 15.47 -8.77 12.68
C ASP A 19 16.02 -7.68 13.61
N LEU A 20 15.22 -7.31 14.61
CA LEU A 20 15.71 -6.48 15.72
C LEU A 20 16.15 -7.33 16.90
N GLU A 21 15.37 -8.38 17.19
CA GLU A 21 15.57 -9.26 18.34
C GLU A 21 15.30 -10.70 17.90
N TYR A 22 16.07 -11.65 18.44
CA TYR A 22 15.99 -13.08 18.09
C TYR A 22 14.63 -13.74 18.39
N LEU A 23 13.77 -13.08 19.16
CA LEU A 23 12.45 -13.59 19.58
C LEU A 23 11.28 -12.86 18.91
N ASP A 24 11.54 -11.86 18.06
CA ASP A 24 10.49 -11.21 17.28
C ASP A 24 10.00 -12.17 16.18
N ALA A 25 8.69 -12.18 15.93
CA ALA A 25 8.17 -12.84 14.74
C ALA A 25 8.75 -12.19 13.48
N PHE A 26 9.20 -13.00 12.53
CA PHE A 26 9.84 -12.54 11.30
C PHE A 26 9.07 -13.04 10.06
N PRO A 27 8.82 -12.19 9.05
CA PRO A 27 8.12 -12.60 7.85
C PRO A 27 8.94 -13.61 7.06
N VAL A 28 8.25 -14.60 6.48
CA VAL A 28 8.91 -15.61 5.62
C VAL A 28 9.50 -14.94 4.37
N VAL A 29 8.90 -13.86 3.89
CA VAL A 29 9.45 -13.02 2.81
C VAL A 29 9.81 -11.66 3.42
N SER A 30 11.10 -11.41 3.58
CA SER A 30 11.61 -10.18 4.21
C SER A 30 11.69 -8.99 3.26
N GLU A 31 11.66 -9.24 1.95
CA GLU A 31 11.83 -8.20 0.93
C GLU A 31 10.53 -7.96 0.15
N PHE A 32 10.16 -6.70 0.01
CA PHE A 32 9.07 -6.25 -0.83
C PHE A 32 9.63 -5.33 -1.91
N TRP A 33 9.44 -5.69 -3.17
CA TRP A 33 10.05 -5.04 -4.32
C TRP A 33 9.01 -4.62 -5.34
N MET A 34 9.31 -3.52 -6.01
CA MET A 34 8.56 -2.96 -7.13
C MET A 34 9.56 -2.54 -8.22
N ASP A 35 9.21 -2.77 -9.48
CA ASP A 35 10.05 -2.39 -10.62
C ASP A 35 10.01 -0.90 -10.96
N ALA A 36 9.57 -0.09 -10.00
CA ALA A 36 9.41 1.34 -10.09
C ALA A 36 9.64 1.98 -8.73
N SER A 37 10.48 3.02 -8.68
CA SER A 37 10.54 3.91 -7.52
C SER A 37 9.49 5.02 -7.68
N PRO A 38 8.66 5.28 -6.65
CA PRO A 38 7.90 6.52 -6.56
C PRO A 38 8.85 7.72 -6.64
N ALA A 39 8.43 8.78 -7.33
CA ALA A 39 9.16 10.04 -7.36
C ALA A 39 9.17 10.70 -5.97
N SER A 40 8.09 10.52 -5.21
CA SER A 40 7.92 11.11 -3.89
C SER A 40 7.91 10.07 -2.77
N ASN A 41 8.99 10.01 -1.97
CA ASN A 41 9.08 9.11 -0.81
C ASN A 41 8.57 9.78 0.47
N TRP A 42 7.26 9.97 0.56
CA TRP A 42 6.64 10.54 1.76
C TRP A 42 6.75 9.57 2.93
N ALA A 43 7.43 9.98 4.00
CA ALA A 43 7.73 9.13 5.16
C ALA A 43 6.50 8.41 5.73
N ASP A 44 5.40 9.15 5.89
CA ASP A 44 4.14 8.64 6.41
C ASP A 44 3.50 7.59 5.51
N ARG A 45 3.51 7.79 4.19
CA ARG A 45 2.99 6.81 3.22
C ARG A 45 3.86 5.56 3.17
N VAL A 46 5.18 5.72 3.30
CA VAL A 46 6.12 4.60 3.40
C VAL A 46 5.85 3.80 4.68
N ALA A 47 5.57 4.47 5.81
CA ALA A 47 5.21 3.81 7.06
C ALA A 47 3.90 3.02 6.93
N VAL A 48 2.85 3.63 6.38
CA VAL A 48 1.56 2.94 6.12
C VAL A 48 1.74 1.76 5.16
N ALA A 49 2.45 1.93 4.05
CA ALA A 49 2.75 0.85 3.13
C ALA A 49 3.54 -0.29 3.81
N THR A 50 4.48 0.06 4.69
CA THR A 50 5.24 -0.92 5.49
C THR A 50 4.31 -1.71 6.41
N THR A 51 3.38 -1.05 7.09
CA THR A 51 2.36 -1.69 7.94
C THR A 51 1.43 -2.58 7.12
N LEU A 52 1.01 -2.15 5.93
CA LEU A 52 0.20 -2.96 5.04
C LEU A 52 0.93 -4.22 4.56
N VAL A 53 2.24 -4.16 4.28
CA VAL A 53 3.03 -5.32 3.82
C VAL A 53 3.39 -6.27 4.97
N PHE A 54 3.94 -5.75 6.06
CA PHE A 54 4.54 -6.57 7.12
C PHE A 54 3.75 -6.62 8.43
N GLY A 55 2.63 -5.88 8.54
CA GLY A 55 1.91 -5.66 9.80
C GLY A 55 1.52 -6.92 10.55
N SER A 56 1.19 -8.02 9.85
CA SER A 56 0.84 -9.30 10.46
C SER A 56 2.01 -9.98 11.21
N HIS A 57 3.24 -9.58 10.92
CA HIS A 57 4.47 -10.10 11.53
C HIS A 57 5.10 -9.13 12.52
N MET A 58 4.56 -7.92 12.64
CA MET A 58 5.11 -6.93 13.54
C MET A 58 4.67 -7.23 14.98
N GLY A 59 5.65 -7.32 15.89
CA GLY A 59 5.43 -7.40 17.33
C GLY A 59 6.33 -6.41 18.08
N GLY A 60 5.88 -5.96 19.25
CA GLY A 60 6.68 -5.13 20.16
C GLY A 60 7.00 -3.76 19.57
N ARG A 61 8.24 -3.58 19.09
CA ARG A 61 8.71 -2.29 18.54
C ARG A 61 8.79 -2.33 17.02
N PHE A 62 8.20 -1.32 16.39
CA PHE A 62 8.25 -1.12 14.95
C PHE A 62 9.09 0.11 14.59
N HIS A 63 10.17 -0.11 13.84
CA HIS A 63 10.99 0.96 13.29
C HIS A 63 10.71 1.10 11.78
N ALA A 64 9.98 2.13 11.40
CA ALA A 64 9.74 2.45 9.98
C ALA A 64 11.01 3.00 9.30
N PRO A 65 11.08 2.91 7.96
CA PRO A 65 12.21 3.42 7.18
C PRO A 65 12.57 4.88 7.41
N PHE A 66 11.56 5.72 7.63
CA PHE A 66 11.69 7.16 7.82
C PHE A 66 10.90 7.59 9.07
N ALA A 67 11.20 8.78 9.59
CA ALA A 67 10.47 9.31 10.74
C ALA A 67 9.03 9.67 10.33
N MET A 68 8.05 9.10 11.04
CA MET A 68 6.62 9.30 10.76
C MET A 68 5.99 10.34 11.70
N SER A 69 4.84 10.87 11.31
CA SER A 69 4.02 11.74 12.17
C SER A 69 3.36 10.97 13.32
N SER A 70 3.01 11.68 14.39
CA SER A 70 2.32 11.09 15.55
C SER A 70 0.96 10.49 15.19
N ASP A 71 0.27 11.10 14.23
CA ASP A 71 -1.06 10.67 13.78
C ASP A 71 -0.97 9.30 13.09
N VAL A 72 0.02 9.12 12.22
CA VAL A 72 0.30 7.86 11.53
C VAL A 72 0.76 6.79 12.51
N ALA A 73 1.63 7.13 13.45
CA ALA A 73 2.05 6.20 14.50
C ALA A 73 0.85 5.68 15.31
N ALA A 74 -0.07 6.58 15.70
CA ALA A 74 -1.27 6.21 16.42
C ALA A 74 -2.22 5.33 15.59
N ALA A 75 -2.38 5.64 14.29
CA ALA A 75 -3.20 4.84 13.37
C ALA A 75 -2.61 3.44 13.17
N ILE A 76 -1.29 3.31 13.01
CA ILE A 76 -0.60 2.00 12.92
C ILE A 76 -0.83 1.17 14.18
N SER A 77 -0.68 1.74 15.38
CA SER A 77 -0.92 1.03 16.63
C SER A 77 -2.37 0.55 16.79
N ARG A 78 -3.35 1.31 16.29
CA ARG A 78 -4.77 0.89 16.28
C ARG A 78 -5.03 -0.20 15.25
N PHE A 79 -4.50 -0.04 14.04
CA PHE A 79 -4.64 -0.99 12.94
C PHE A 79 -4.14 -2.39 13.31
N SER A 80 -3.01 -2.48 14.00
CA SER A 80 -2.40 -3.75 14.36
C SER A 80 -3.04 -4.47 15.56
N GLY A 81 -4.09 -3.89 16.17
CA GLY A 81 -4.84 -4.52 17.26
C GLY A 81 -4.16 -4.38 18.64
N ASN A 82 -4.88 -3.74 19.57
CA ASN A 82 -4.60 -3.71 21.02
C ASN A 82 -3.18 -3.29 21.46
N GLY A 83 -2.51 -2.41 20.72
CA GLY A 83 -1.26 -1.79 21.19
C GLY A 83 -0.08 -2.75 21.33
N GLN A 84 -0.13 -3.91 20.65
CA GLN A 84 1.01 -4.84 20.59
C GLN A 84 2.23 -4.25 19.88
N ILE A 85 2.02 -3.15 19.13
CA ILE A 85 3.06 -2.48 18.38
C ILE A 85 3.20 -1.04 18.86
N VAL A 86 4.44 -0.68 19.18
CA VAL A 86 4.89 0.67 19.49
C VAL A 86 5.81 1.16 18.37
N PRO A 87 5.33 2.05 17.47
CA PRO A 87 6.19 2.73 16.51
C PRO A 87 7.20 3.63 17.24
N THR A 88 8.49 3.51 16.91
CA THR A 88 9.57 4.20 17.65
C THR A 88 10.20 5.38 16.92
N ASN A 89 10.05 5.46 15.59
CA ASN A 89 10.62 6.52 14.75
C ASN A 89 9.59 7.63 14.49
N VAL A 90 9.17 8.34 15.54
CA VAL A 90 8.12 9.36 15.48
C VAL A 90 8.73 10.76 15.61
N SER A 91 8.42 11.66 14.68
CA SER A 91 8.86 13.06 14.70
C SER A 91 7.70 13.99 15.05
N SER A 92 7.87 14.83 16.07
CA SER A 92 6.89 15.85 16.46
C SER A 92 6.76 17.00 15.46
N GLY A 93 7.67 17.10 14.49
CA GLY A 93 7.67 18.12 13.43
C GLY A 93 7.30 17.59 12.05
N ALA A 94 6.99 16.29 11.92
CA ALA A 94 6.43 15.76 10.68
C ALA A 94 5.00 16.30 10.54
N GLY A 95 4.83 17.33 9.72
CA GLY A 95 3.52 17.94 9.50
C GLY A 95 2.54 16.90 8.96
N THR A 96 1.32 16.89 9.51
CA THR A 96 0.24 16.03 9.04
C THR A 96 0.07 16.25 7.54
N LEU A 97 0.11 15.15 6.81
CA LEU A 97 0.11 15.13 5.35
C LEU A 97 -1.30 15.48 4.84
N THR A 98 -1.63 16.77 4.74
CA THR A 98 -2.89 17.23 4.15
C THR A 98 -2.81 17.24 2.62
N TRP A 99 -2.51 16.08 2.02
CA TRP A 99 -2.60 15.92 0.58
C TRP A 99 -4.05 15.71 0.18
N ARG A 100 -4.54 16.50 -0.78
CA ARG A 100 -5.85 16.31 -1.42
C ARG A 100 -5.62 16.12 -2.92
N GLY A 101 -5.51 14.86 -3.32
CA GLY A 101 -5.66 14.48 -4.72
C GLY A 101 -7.10 14.67 -5.20
N GLY A 102 -7.32 14.54 -6.51
CA GLY A 102 -8.66 14.56 -7.10
C GLY A 102 -8.97 13.31 -7.91
N LEU A 103 -8.05 12.34 -7.93
CA LEU A 103 -8.14 11.12 -8.74
C LEU A 103 -8.40 9.90 -7.86
N GLU A 104 -9.02 8.90 -8.47
CA GLU A 104 -9.19 7.56 -7.91
C GLU A 104 -8.13 6.62 -8.49
N LEU A 105 -7.59 5.70 -7.67
CA LEU A 105 -6.69 4.65 -8.10
C LEU A 105 -7.34 3.29 -7.88
N ALA A 106 -7.78 2.66 -8.94
CA ALA A 106 -8.45 1.38 -8.88
C ALA A 106 -7.48 0.22 -8.98
N LEU A 107 -7.44 -0.61 -7.94
CA LEU A 107 -6.65 -1.83 -7.91
C LEU A 107 -7.21 -2.85 -8.90
N GLU A 108 -6.35 -3.28 -9.82
CA GLU A 108 -6.63 -4.31 -10.80
C GLU A 108 -5.73 -5.51 -10.47
N THR A 109 -6.24 -6.41 -9.62
CA THR A 109 -5.61 -7.70 -9.36
C THR A 109 -6.01 -8.67 -10.48
N ASP A 110 -5.03 -9.27 -11.15
CA ASP A 110 -5.24 -10.24 -12.26
C ASP A 110 -5.97 -9.72 -13.51
N ALA A 111 -6.04 -8.39 -13.72
CA ALA A 111 -6.57 -7.87 -14.98
C ALA A 111 -5.66 -8.27 -16.14
N VAL A 112 -6.17 -9.15 -17.02
CA VAL A 112 -5.64 -9.36 -18.36
C VAL A 112 -5.53 -7.97 -19.00
N MET A 113 -4.34 -7.63 -19.49
CA MET A 113 -4.10 -6.35 -20.17
C MET A 113 -5.16 -6.16 -21.26
N GLY A 114 -6.12 -5.25 -21.06
CA GLY A 114 -7.19 -5.02 -22.03
C GLY A 114 -8.61 -4.85 -21.50
N SER A 115 -8.87 -4.83 -20.19
CA SER A 115 -10.17 -4.31 -19.74
C SER A 115 -10.25 -2.82 -20.09
N GLU A 116 -11.06 -2.49 -21.10
CA GLU A 116 -11.33 -1.12 -21.50
C GLU A 116 -12.14 -0.47 -20.37
N ARG A 117 -11.49 0.43 -19.62
CA ARG A 117 -12.21 1.34 -18.74
C ARG A 117 -12.45 2.63 -19.51
N ILE A 118 -13.70 2.84 -19.92
CA ILE A 118 -14.10 4.10 -20.53
C ILE A 118 -14.17 5.14 -19.40
N ASN A 119 -13.18 6.04 -19.35
CA ASN A 119 -13.29 7.26 -18.57
C ASN A 119 -14.49 8.07 -19.11
N SER A 120 -15.64 7.95 -18.45
CA SER A 120 -16.82 8.74 -18.81
C SER A 120 -16.62 10.20 -18.37
N LEU A 121 -17.20 11.13 -19.12
CA LEU A 121 -17.08 12.57 -18.86
C LEU A 121 -17.63 13.02 -17.50
N ASP A 122 -18.53 12.22 -16.90
CA ASP A 122 -19.23 12.53 -15.64
C ASP A 122 -18.65 11.80 -14.41
N ALA A 123 -17.64 10.94 -14.58
CA ALA A 123 -17.00 10.21 -13.48
C ALA A 123 -15.71 10.91 -13.02
N THR A 124 -15.38 10.77 -11.73
CA THR A 124 -14.04 11.11 -11.23
C THR A 124 -13.00 10.43 -12.12
N ARG A 125 -11.99 11.17 -12.58
CA ARG A 125 -10.92 10.59 -13.40
C ARG A 125 -10.24 9.48 -12.59
N ARG A 126 -10.32 8.26 -13.11
CA ARG A 126 -9.83 7.04 -12.47
C ARG A 126 -8.59 6.55 -13.21
N ILE A 127 -7.58 6.15 -12.45
CA ILE A 127 -6.38 5.48 -12.95
C ILE A 127 -6.43 4.02 -12.49
N GLY A 128 -6.24 3.07 -13.39
CA GLY A 128 -6.05 1.66 -13.02
C GLY A 128 -4.64 1.42 -12.50
N LEU A 129 -4.48 0.69 -11.40
CA LEU A 129 -3.20 0.16 -10.94
C LEU A 129 -3.19 -1.35 -11.13
N ASN A 130 -2.44 -1.80 -12.14
CA ASN A 130 -2.21 -3.22 -12.37
C ASN A 130 -0.85 -3.64 -11.80
N VAL A 131 -0.88 -4.44 -10.73
CA VAL A 131 0.33 -4.96 -10.09
C VAL A 131 0.54 -6.40 -10.56
N VAL A 132 1.47 -6.57 -11.50
CA VAL A 132 1.75 -7.87 -12.13
C VAL A 132 2.80 -8.62 -11.33
N ARG A 133 2.73 -9.94 -11.33
CA ARG A 133 3.70 -10.79 -10.65
C ARG A 133 5.10 -10.66 -11.25
N SER A 134 6.09 -10.51 -10.39
CA SER A 134 7.49 -10.34 -10.79
C SER A 134 8.17 -11.55 -11.40
N ASP A 135 7.55 -12.72 -11.37
CA ASP A 135 8.06 -13.93 -12.03
C ASP A 135 7.63 -14.05 -13.50
N ILE A 136 6.61 -13.30 -13.93
CA ILE A 136 6.08 -13.36 -15.31
C ILE A 136 6.28 -12.06 -16.10
N ALA A 137 6.53 -10.93 -15.42
CA ALA A 137 6.73 -9.62 -16.06
C ALA A 137 7.76 -8.79 -15.29
N THR A 138 8.39 -7.85 -15.99
CA THR A 138 9.34 -6.89 -15.41
C THR A 138 9.11 -5.49 -15.97
N GLY A 139 9.50 -4.49 -15.19
CA GLY A 139 9.39 -3.08 -15.52
C GLY A 139 8.06 -2.43 -15.12
N ARG A 140 7.84 -1.24 -15.68
CA ARG A 140 6.63 -0.43 -15.48
C ARG A 140 6.18 0.19 -16.79
N LEU A 141 4.87 0.33 -16.96
CA LEU A 141 4.24 1.02 -18.07
C LEU A 141 3.18 1.97 -17.50
N PHE A 142 3.25 3.24 -17.88
CA PHE A 142 2.24 4.24 -17.53
C PHE A 142 1.57 4.74 -18.81
N THR A 143 0.28 4.48 -18.96
CA THR A 143 -0.59 5.00 -20.02
C THR A 143 -1.36 6.20 -19.50
N PHE A 144 -2.31 6.74 -20.30
CA PHE A 144 -3.13 7.88 -19.88
C PHE A 144 -4.03 7.59 -18.67
N ASP A 145 -4.38 6.33 -18.45
CA ASP A 145 -5.40 5.86 -17.53
C ASP A 145 -4.97 4.65 -16.70
N ARG A 146 -3.73 4.15 -16.86
CA ARG A 146 -3.26 2.95 -16.17
C ARG A 146 -1.78 3.01 -15.83
N LEU A 147 -1.45 2.61 -14.61
CA LEU A 147 -0.11 2.27 -14.17
C LEU A 147 -0.02 0.75 -14.03
N THR A 148 0.78 0.11 -14.88
CA THR A 148 1.14 -1.29 -14.74
C THR A 148 2.57 -1.38 -14.21
N LEU A 149 2.80 -2.11 -13.13
CA LEU A 149 4.16 -2.39 -12.65
C LEU A 149 4.30 -3.80 -12.13
N SER A 150 5.52 -4.32 -12.26
CA SER A 150 5.89 -5.60 -11.70
C SER A 150 6.26 -5.48 -10.22
N SER A 151 5.76 -6.40 -9.38
CA SER A 151 6.07 -6.46 -7.95
C SER A 151 5.99 -7.89 -7.43
N ASN A 152 6.69 -8.15 -6.32
CA ASN A 152 6.55 -9.39 -5.57
C ASN A 152 5.43 -9.34 -4.51
N ALA A 153 4.52 -8.36 -4.58
CA ALA A 153 3.35 -8.23 -3.69
C ALA A 153 2.53 -9.52 -3.56
N TRP A 154 2.45 -10.32 -4.64
CA TRP A 154 1.78 -11.62 -4.66
C TRP A 154 2.38 -12.65 -3.69
N LEU A 155 3.69 -12.60 -3.43
CA LEU A 155 4.34 -13.48 -2.43
C LEU A 155 3.85 -13.15 -1.02
N HIS A 156 3.67 -11.87 -0.72
CA HIS A 156 3.16 -11.38 0.56
C HIS A 156 1.66 -11.65 0.70
N ALA A 157 0.91 -11.54 -0.40
CA ALA A 157 -0.51 -11.87 -0.44
C ALA A 157 -0.74 -13.36 -0.13
N GLY A 158 0.09 -14.25 -0.68
CA GLY A 158 -0.01 -15.70 -0.42
C GLY A 158 0.20 -16.13 1.03
N GLN A 159 0.71 -15.25 1.91
CA GLN A 159 0.88 -15.52 3.35
C GLN A 159 -0.33 -15.10 4.19
N ARG A 160 -1.38 -14.56 3.56
CA ARG A 160 -2.52 -13.94 4.24
C ARG A 160 -3.82 -14.66 3.90
N ALA A 161 -4.78 -14.57 4.80
CA ALA A 161 -6.10 -15.15 4.64
C ALA A 161 -7.13 -14.08 4.24
N GLY A 162 -8.05 -14.46 3.33
CA GLY A 162 -9.19 -13.63 2.92
C GLY A 162 -8.81 -12.21 2.47
N ASN A 163 -9.55 -11.24 3.00
CA ASN A 163 -9.42 -9.77 2.88
C ASN A 163 -7.98 -9.24 2.76
N GLU A 164 -7.11 -9.76 3.61
CA GLU A 164 -5.79 -9.20 3.87
C GLU A 164 -4.80 -9.46 2.73
N GLN A 165 -5.13 -10.38 1.81
CA GLN A 165 -4.36 -10.63 0.59
C GLN A 165 -4.23 -9.37 -0.28
N LEU A 166 -5.17 -8.42 -0.15
CA LEU A 166 -5.14 -7.14 -0.86
C LEU A 166 -4.12 -6.14 -0.28
N TYR A 167 -3.67 -6.29 0.97
CA TYR A 167 -2.86 -5.26 1.63
C TYR A 167 -1.50 -5.01 0.96
N PRO A 168 -0.74 -6.02 0.49
CA PRO A 168 0.49 -5.77 -0.25
C PRO A 168 0.26 -4.98 -1.55
N PHE A 169 -0.90 -5.16 -2.20
CA PHE A 169 -1.28 -4.40 -3.41
C PHE A 169 -1.69 -2.97 -3.05
N LEU A 170 -2.46 -2.79 -1.98
CA LEU A 170 -2.76 -1.47 -1.42
C LEU A 170 -1.49 -0.74 -1.01
N ALA A 171 -0.46 -1.42 -0.51
CA ALA A 171 0.82 -0.82 -0.18
C ALA A 171 1.50 -0.21 -1.41
N VAL A 172 1.50 -0.91 -2.55
CA VAL A 172 1.95 -0.34 -3.84
C VAL A 172 1.14 0.92 -4.16
N ALA A 173 -0.19 0.85 -4.06
CA ALA A 173 -1.07 1.97 -4.36
C ALA A 173 -0.80 3.20 -3.47
N VAL A 174 -0.60 3.00 -2.17
CA VAL A 174 -0.26 4.05 -1.20
C VAL A 174 1.04 4.77 -1.59
N LEU A 175 2.06 4.00 -1.99
CA LEU A 175 3.37 4.53 -2.39
C LEU A 175 3.28 5.38 -3.66
N PHE A 176 2.48 4.97 -4.65
CA PHE A 176 2.32 5.71 -5.92
C PHE A 176 1.24 6.79 -5.90
N ALA A 177 0.35 6.79 -4.90
CA ALA A 177 -0.80 7.69 -4.91
C ALA A 177 -0.43 9.19 -4.92
N ALA A 178 0.74 9.59 -4.40
CA ALA A 178 1.14 11.00 -4.40
C ALA A 178 1.56 11.45 -5.79
N ASP A 179 2.37 10.62 -6.45
CA ASP A 179 2.84 10.86 -7.82
C ASP A 179 1.69 10.88 -8.82
N LEU A 180 0.65 10.07 -8.56
CA LEU A 180 -0.56 10.00 -9.37
C LEU A 180 -1.65 11.00 -8.94
N GLN A 181 -1.40 11.86 -7.94
CA GLN A 181 -2.39 12.82 -7.42
C GLN A 181 -3.73 12.18 -7.01
N VAL A 182 -3.65 10.97 -6.45
CA VAL A 182 -4.79 10.17 -6.00
C VAL A 182 -5.13 10.52 -4.56
N SER A 183 -6.43 10.61 -4.28
CA SER A 183 -6.98 10.75 -2.93
C SER A 183 -7.77 9.54 -2.47
N THR A 184 -8.20 8.67 -3.38
CA THR A 184 -9.06 7.53 -3.07
C THR A 184 -8.55 6.27 -3.74
N LEU A 185 -8.37 5.20 -2.96
CA LEU A 185 -8.06 3.87 -3.48
C LEU A 185 -9.38 3.12 -3.72
N VAL A 186 -9.51 2.46 -4.85
CA VAL A 186 -10.71 1.68 -5.20
C VAL A 186 -10.33 0.20 -5.23
N CYS A 187 -10.89 -0.58 -4.32
CA CYS A 187 -10.73 -2.03 -4.26
C CYS A 187 -11.68 -2.75 -5.24
N PRO A 188 -11.37 -3.99 -5.62
CA PRO A 188 -12.30 -4.86 -6.35
C PRO A 188 -13.67 -4.98 -5.64
N ALA A 189 -14.73 -5.14 -6.43
CA ALA A 189 -16.11 -5.21 -5.93
C ALA A 189 -16.37 -6.40 -5.00
N ASP A 190 -15.64 -7.49 -5.22
CA ASP A 190 -15.69 -8.76 -4.48
C ASP A 190 -14.82 -8.76 -3.21
N ALA A 191 -14.16 -7.65 -2.89
CA ALA A 191 -13.38 -7.53 -1.66
C ALA A 191 -14.29 -7.40 -0.42
N GLU A 192 -14.40 -8.48 0.37
CA GLU A 192 -15.29 -8.54 1.55
C GLU A 192 -14.59 -8.21 2.89
N PHE A 193 -14.35 -6.95 3.19
CA PHE A 193 -13.81 -6.60 4.51
C PHE A 193 -14.87 -6.71 5.60
N THR A 194 -14.52 -7.28 6.76
CA THR A 194 -15.37 -7.12 7.96
C THR A 194 -15.42 -5.65 8.37
N ASP A 195 -16.50 -5.21 9.01
CA ASP A 195 -16.66 -3.81 9.46
C ASP A 195 -15.46 -3.33 10.30
N GLN A 196 -14.91 -4.21 11.14
CA GLN A 196 -13.74 -3.90 11.95
C GLN A 196 -12.47 -3.75 11.10
N GLN A 197 -12.22 -4.65 10.14
CA GLN A 197 -11.07 -4.53 9.24
C GLN A 197 -11.20 -3.26 8.38
N LEU A 198 -12.40 -2.97 7.86
CA LEU A 198 -12.66 -1.80 7.05
C LEU A 198 -12.46 -0.50 7.84
N ALA A 199 -12.99 -0.42 9.06
CA ALA A 199 -12.82 0.74 9.92
C ALA A 199 -11.34 1.00 10.26
N SER A 200 -10.60 -0.04 10.64
CA SER A 200 -9.16 0.06 10.91
C SER A 200 -8.37 0.47 9.68
N LEU A 201 -8.70 -0.08 8.50
CA LEU A 201 -8.04 0.25 7.25
C LEU A 201 -8.34 1.69 6.81
N LEU A 202 -9.58 2.15 6.95
CA LEU A 202 -9.98 3.53 6.69
C LEU A 202 -9.27 4.52 7.63
N ASP A 203 -9.12 4.19 8.91
CA ASP A 203 -8.35 5.01 9.86
C ASP A 203 -6.86 5.09 9.46
N LEU A 204 -6.26 3.95 9.09
CA LEU A 204 -4.87 3.89 8.64
C LEU A 204 -4.63 4.66 7.33
N LEU A 205 -5.51 4.52 6.33
CA LEU A 205 -5.39 5.24 5.06
C LEU A 205 -5.72 6.73 5.23
N GLY A 206 -6.71 7.04 6.07
CA GLY A 206 -7.12 8.39 6.40
C GLY A 206 -6.00 9.21 7.04
N SER A 207 -5.12 8.59 7.83
CA SER A 207 -3.97 9.28 8.44
C SER A 207 -2.95 9.80 7.43
N VAL A 208 -3.00 9.34 6.17
CA VAL A 208 -2.17 9.83 5.05
C VAL A 208 -2.97 10.52 3.94
N GLY A 209 -4.21 10.90 4.24
CA GLY A 209 -5.10 11.61 3.32
C GLY A 209 -5.63 10.73 2.18
N LEU A 210 -5.71 9.42 2.39
CA LEU A 210 -6.27 8.47 1.43
C LEU A 210 -7.62 7.93 1.90
N GLY A 211 -8.63 7.98 1.03
CA GLY A 211 -9.89 7.28 1.19
C GLY A 211 -9.84 5.87 0.61
N LEU A 212 -10.86 5.08 0.91
CA LEU A 212 -11.06 3.74 0.37
C LEU A 212 -12.50 3.60 -0.13
N GLU A 213 -12.66 3.11 -1.34
CA GLU A 213 -13.94 2.78 -1.95
C GLU A 213 -13.88 1.39 -2.59
N PHE A 214 -15.02 0.88 -3.00
CA PHE A 214 -15.17 -0.40 -3.68
C PHE A 214 -15.73 -0.16 -5.06
N ASP A 215 -15.22 -0.90 -6.04
CA ASP A 215 -15.69 -0.75 -7.41
C ASP A 215 -17.17 -1.13 -7.49
N ARG A 216 -17.99 -0.19 -7.96
CA ARG A 216 -19.45 -0.39 -8.14
C ARG A 216 -19.80 -0.73 -9.58
N SER A 217 -18.80 -0.85 -10.47
CA SER A 217 -19.06 -1.25 -11.84
C SER A 217 -19.56 -2.69 -11.85
N GLU A 218 -20.77 -2.89 -12.40
CA GLU A 218 -21.34 -4.22 -12.57
C GLU A 218 -20.37 -5.09 -13.37
N PRO A 219 -20.17 -6.36 -13.00
CA PRO A 219 -19.33 -7.26 -13.77
C PRO A 219 -19.91 -7.36 -15.18
N GLY A 220 -19.17 -6.83 -16.17
CA GLY A 220 -19.55 -6.95 -17.57
C GLY A 220 -19.69 -8.42 -17.94
N HIS A 221 -20.91 -8.80 -18.35
CA HIS A 221 -21.28 -10.13 -18.83
C HIS A 221 -20.61 -10.48 -20.18
#